data_AF-A0A6A6ZKI1-F1
#
_entry.id   AF-A0A6A6ZKI1-F1
#
_cell.length_a   1.000
_cell.length_b   1.000
_cell.length_c   1.000
_cell.angle_alpha   90.00
_cell.angle_beta   90.00
_cell.angle_gamma   90.00
#
_symmetry.space_group_name_H-M   'P 1'
#
loop_
_entity.id
_entity.type
_entity.pdbx_description
1 polymer ?
#
loop_
_entity_poly.entity_id
_entity_poly.type
_entity_poly.pdbx_seq_one_letter_code
_entity_poly.pdbx_strand_id
1 'polypeptide(L)'
;MGSPLAKNNAFGAGSPSWNLSFPHGNLTAAEILAYLPHWLKSVDVVDRFITNGGKSYTIAAMINEFRYLPGDENAVFRPNSVQIMMSYGMRRAGFDEWTVGTHHKFERPNPDLDETNLSVGTFRPPRSTHPKNAAPGQSAKTLKSNEEADPIQFKDLVIHIKKHPSGSDALDLSRCVQHAITHPKEDWYFPDDFQALLKKLGGPAAVTHAHLDRQVFSRRDDYSRRVTSHSTPPVSGSPLKRMMTADAMALMGSRKSGRLASKATPNLKEYDSDATDNDIVQSPYAGFDTPTKKRKLHHIAATPGAASNDSDFVQDDSEADDVVPEAEIVSEDEPVSPVNAARSRAAARKAREVILNISNESQLSLKNLIKHRETDFVTPMPNSLMLPPPRPNFVVNPDIMSLARNFFPGQSMYLKPPVLSEDRLRVDHSTVYAYAADGCTTLPEIWNSALSSTRFNGPRRSPPFRELHRLTDPHHTDLSDWAENIRWAKEQFRVYGSQTWTEYDYHLEMITSHRRMLWASEYAIARGM
;
A
#
# COMPACT_ATOMS: atom_id res chain seq x y z
N MET A 1 -33.62 4.71 -17.26
CA MET A 1 -32.80 5.40 -18.29
C MET A 1 -31.47 5.74 -17.65
N GLY A 2 -30.36 5.14 -18.10
CA GLY A 2 -29.04 5.42 -17.50
C GLY A 2 -28.55 6.80 -17.94
N SER A 3 -28.12 7.63 -16.98
CA SER A 3 -27.42 8.88 -17.29
C SER A 3 -26.20 8.59 -18.19
N PRO A 4 -25.93 9.44 -19.21
CA PRO A 4 -24.75 9.27 -20.04
C PRO A 4 -23.50 9.20 -19.17
N LEU A 5 -22.63 8.26 -19.52
CA LEU A 5 -21.39 7.99 -18.81
C LEU A 5 -20.55 9.26 -18.68
N ALA A 6 -20.22 9.64 -17.45
CA ALA A 6 -19.08 10.49 -17.17
C ALA A 6 -17.87 9.92 -17.92
N LYS A 7 -17.35 10.66 -18.92
CA LYS A 7 -16.20 10.25 -19.75
C LYS A 7 -14.96 9.85 -18.92
N ASN A 8 -14.93 10.19 -17.64
CA ASN A 8 -13.81 9.97 -16.72
C ASN A 8 -14.11 9.03 -15.54
N ASN A 9 -15.13 8.18 -15.62
CA ASN A 9 -15.36 7.19 -14.58
C ASN A 9 -14.35 6.02 -14.69
N ALA A 10 -13.26 6.11 -13.94
CA ALA A 10 -12.18 5.13 -13.93
C ALA A 10 -12.58 3.71 -13.51
N PHE A 11 -13.78 3.52 -12.93
CA PHE A 11 -14.28 2.21 -12.47
C PHE A 11 -15.50 1.73 -13.26
N GLY A 12 -15.91 2.45 -14.30
CA GLY A 12 -16.96 2.04 -15.23
C GLY A 12 -18.36 2.46 -14.82
N ALA A 13 -19.29 2.29 -15.77
CA ALA A 13 -20.69 2.68 -15.64
C ALA A 13 -21.37 2.08 -14.40
N GLY A 14 -22.15 2.87 -13.66
CA GLY A 14 -22.83 2.38 -12.46
C GLY A 14 -21.93 2.23 -11.23
N SER A 15 -20.65 2.61 -11.31
CA SER A 15 -19.84 2.73 -10.10
C SER A 15 -20.40 3.81 -9.17
N PRO A 16 -20.40 3.60 -7.84
CA PRO A 16 -20.94 4.56 -6.89
C PRO A 16 -20.27 5.93 -6.98
N SER A 17 -21.06 6.98 -6.76
CA SER A 17 -20.54 8.35 -6.74
C SER A 17 -19.56 8.55 -5.58
N TRP A 18 -18.49 9.28 -5.84
CA TRP A 18 -17.59 9.79 -4.78
C TRP A 18 -18.31 10.66 -3.73
N ASN A 19 -19.45 11.29 -4.07
CA ASN A 19 -20.24 12.12 -3.15
C ASN A 19 -21.32 11.35 -2.36
N LEU A 20 -21.35 10.02 -2.49
CA LEU A 20 -22.21 9.18 -1.67
C LEU A 20 -21.77 9.29 -0.20
N SER A 21 -22.74 9.53 0.68
CA SER A 21 -22.47 9.71 2.11
C SER A 21 -21.95 8.43 2.76
N PHE A 22 -21.21 8.58 3.86
CA PHE A 22 -20.69 7.45 4.62
C PHE A 22 -21.77 6.92 5.57
N PRO A 23 -21.93 5.59 5.70
CA PRO A 23 -22.85 5.01 6.67
C PRO A 23 -22.27 5.09 8.09
N HIS A 24 -23.14 4.99 9.10
CA HIS A 24 -22.70 4.79 10.46
C HIS A 24 -22.38 3.31 10.73
N GLY A 25 -21.13 2.91 10.54
CA GLY A 25 -20.62 1.60 10.94
C GLY A 25 -19.18 1.34 10.51
N ASN A 26 -18.74 0.09 10.69
CA ASN A 26 -17.36 -0.32 10.44
C ASN A 26 -17.20 -0.88 9.02
N LEU A 27 -16.19 -0.42 8.29
CA LEU A 27 -15.85 -0.94 6.96
C LEU A 27 -14.36 -1.25 6.89
N THR A 28 -13.98 -2.38 6.30
CA THR A 28 -12.56 -2.67 6.03
C THR A 28 -12.05 -1.85 4.84
N ALA A 29 -10.73 -1.64 4.74
CA ALA A 29 -10.14 -1.08 3.53
C ALA A 29 -10.47 -1.88 2.26
N ALA A 30 -10.60 -3.21 2.37
CA ALA A 30 -10.98 -4.07 1.24
C ALA A 30 -12.43 -3.84 0.79
N GLU A 31 -13.36 -3.63 1.72
CA GLU A 31 -14.75 -3.30 1.40
C GLU A 31 -14.87 -1.95 0.69
N ILE A 32 -14.15 -0.94 1.17
CA ILE A 32 -14.12 0.38 0.54
C ILE A 32 -13.55 0.27 -0.88
N LEU A 33 -12.41 -0.42 -1.06
CA LEU A 33 -11.78 -0.55 -2.38
C LEU A 33 -12.54 -1.45 -3.35
N ALA A 34 -13.25 -2.45 -2.84
CA ALA A 34 -14.11 -3.31 -3.65
C ALA A 34 -15.36 -2.55 -4.10
N TYR A 35 -16.17 -2.05 -3.16
CA TYR A 35 -17.50 -1.53 -3.47
C TYR A 35 -17.53 -0.03 -3.80
N LEU A 36 -16.65 0.76 -3.18
CA LEU A 36 -16.72 2.23 -3.16
C LEU A 36 -15.35 2.87 -3.52
N PRO A 37 -14.68 2.45 -4.61
CA PRO A 37 -13.29 2.84 -4.89
C PRO A 37 -13.13 4.35 -5.13
N HIS A 38 -14.20 5.05 -5.52
CA HIS A 38 -14.23 6.51 -5.69
C HIS A 38 -14.08 7.28 -4.37
N TRP A 39 -14.30 6.65 -3.21
CA TRP A 39 -14.01 7.23 -1.91
C TRP A 39 -12.52 7.44 -1.63
N LEU A 40 -11.62 6.96 -2.50
CA LEU A 40 -10.21 7.38 -2.50
C LEU A 40 -9.99 8.88 -2.75
N LYS A 41 -11.05 9.63 -3.06
CA LYS A 41 -11.04 11.10 -3.12
C LYS A 41 -11.42 11.76 -1.79
N SER A 42 -11.91 11.03 -0.79
CA SER A 42 -12.21 11.56 0.55
C SER A 42 -10.92 11.71 1.34
N VAL A 43 -10.72 12.88 1.97
CA VAL A 43 -9.54 13.16 2.79
C VAL A 43 -9.42 12.21 3.98
N ASP A 44 -10.54 11.81 4.58
CA ASP A 44 -10.55 10.96 5.77
C ASP A 44 -10.22 9.50 5.41
N VAL A 45 -10.68 9.01 4.25
CA VAL A 45 -10.27 7.70 3.71
C VAL A 45 -8.79 7.69 3.35
N VAL A 46 -8.29 8.76 2.73
CA VAL A 46 -6.87 8.89 2.37
C VAL A 46 -6.00 8.91 3.63
N ASP A 47 -6.34 9.72 4.62
CA ASP A 47 -5.59 9.80 5.90
C ASP A 47 -5.56 8.43 6.60
N ARG A 48 -6.73 7.79 6.74
CA ARG A 48 -6.87 6.46 7.32
C ARG A 48 -5.97 5.45 6.62
N PHE A 49 -6.06 5.38 5.29
CA PHE A 49 -5.33 4.38 4.53
C PHE A 49 -3.82 4.59 4.61
N ILE A 50 -3.34 5.82 4.41
CA ILE A 50 -1.89 6.10 4.41
C ILE A 50 -1.30 5.92 5.82
N THR A 51 -1.99 6.39 6.87
CA THR A 51 -1.56 6.19 8.27
C THR A 51 -1.45 4.71 8.61
N ASN A 52 -2.39 3.90 8.15
CA ASN A 52 -2.41 2.45 8.39
C ASN A 52 -1.51 1.65 7.43
N GLY A 53 -0.57 2.30 6.73
CA GLY A 53 0.43 1.62 5.88
C GLY A 53 0.00 1.35 4.44
N GLY A 54 -1.12 1.94 4.01
CA GLY A 54 -1.60 1.92 2.64
C GLY A 54 -0.62 2.63 1.70
N LYS A 55 -0.30 1.97 0.58
CA LYS A 55 0.59 2.50 -0.46
C LYS A 55 -0.14 2.46 -1.79
N SER A 56 0.16 3.42 -2.68
CA SER A 56 -0.54 3.51 -3.98
C SER A 56 -0.48 2.21 -4.78
N TYR A 57 0.62 1.47 -4.69
CA TYR A 57 0.76 0.19 -5.39
C TYR A 57 -0.07 -0.93 -4.74
N THR A 58 -0.14 -0.99 -3.40
CA THR A 58 -0.92 -1.98 -2.67
C THR A 58 -2.41 -1.76 -2.90
N ILE A 59 -2.84 -0.49 -2.85
CA ILE A 59 -4.22 -0.09 -3.16
C ILE A 59 -4.59 -0.42 -4.61
N ALA A 60 -3.69 -0.14 -5.58
CA ALA A 60 -3.92 -0.51 -6.98
C ALA A 60 -4.06 -2.03 -7.15
N ALA A 61 -3.21 -2.81 -6.48
CA ALA A 61 -3.29 -4.27 -6.48
C ALA A 61 -4.64 -4.75 -5.92
N MET A 62 -5.14 -4.16 -4.83
CA MET A 62 -6.45 -4.48 -4.26
C MET A 62 -7.60 -4.16 -5.23
N ILE A 63 -7.59 -3.00 -5.88
CA ILE A 63 -8.59 -2.64 -6.89
C ILE A 63 -8.59 -3.68 -8.01
N ASN A 64 -7.43 -4.09 -8.51
CA ASN A 64 -7.29 -5.11 -9.54
C ASN A 64 -7.71 -6.52 -9.09
N GLU A 65 -7.60 -6.81 -7.78
CA GLU A 65 -8.10 -8.06 -7.19
C GLU A 65 -9.63 -8.08 -7.18
N PHE A 66 -10.25 -6.99 -6.73
CA PHE A 66 -11.68 -6.98 -6.43
C PHE A 66 -12.58 -6.47 -7.55
N ARG A 67 -12.05 -5.72 -8.54
CA ARG A 67 -12.87 -5.07 -9.56
C ARG A 67 -12.45 -5.42 -10.99
N TYR A 68 -13.44 -5.49 -11.87
CA TYR A 68 -13.26 -5.30 -13.30
C TYR A 68 -13.17 -3.81 -13.59
N LEU A 69 -12.29 -3.43 -14.51
CA LEU A 69 -12.14 -2.04 -14.93
C LEU A 69 -12.76 -1.86 -16.31
N PRO A 70 -13.32 -0.67 -16.60
CA PRO A 70 -13.81 -0.38 -17.94
C PRO A 70 -12.66 -0.43 -18.95
N GLY A 71 -12.89 -1.07 -20.09
CA GLY A 71 -11.89 -1.23 -21.16
C GLY A 71 -11.69 -2.71 -21.51
N ASP A 72 -10.48 -3.04 -21.95
CA ASP A 72 -10.09 -4.41 -22.28
C ASP A 72 -10.24 -5.35 -21.08
N GLU A 73 -10.50 -6.64 -21.31
CA GLU A 73 -10.65 -7.68 -20.26
C GLU A 73 -9.43 -7.75 -19.32
N ASN A 74 -8.28 -7.25 -19.77
CA ASN A 74 -7.01 -7.20 -19.04
C ASN A 74 -6.63 -5.78 -18.58
N ALA A 75 -7.59 -4.85 -18.49
CA ALA A 75 -7.33 -3.51 -17.97
C ALA A 75 -6.79 -3.60 -16.54
N VAL A 76 -5.68 -2.90 -16.28
CA VAL A 76 -5.00 -2.87 -14.98
C VAL A 76 -5.03 -1.45 -14.42
N PHE A 77 -5.56 -1.30 -13.21
CA PHE A 77 -5.53 -0.06 -12.45
C PHE A 77 -4.11 0.21 -12.02
N ARG A 78 -3.56 1.35 -12.46
CA ARG A 78 -2.15 1.67 -12.24
C ARG A 78 -1.94 2.36 -10.89
N PRO A 79 -0.81 2.12 -10.20
CA PRO A 79 -0.47 2.83 -8.96
C PRO A 79 -0.47 4.36 -9.10
N ASN A 80 -0.08 4.88 -10.28
CA ASN A 80 -0.13 6.31 -10.56
C ASN A 80 -1.55 6.86 -10.55
N SER A 81 -2.54 6.09 -11.02
CA SER A 81 -3.95 6.50 -11.00
C SER A 81 -4.46 6.62 -9.56
N VAL A 82 -4.10 5.68 -8.68
CA VAL A 82 -4.40 5.76 -7.24
C VAL A 82 -3.78 7.02 -6.63
N GLN A 83 -2.49 7.28 -6.91
CA GLN A 83 -1.82 8.47 -6.41
C GLN A 83 -2.50 9.75 -6.88
N ILE A 84 -2.89 9.84 -8.15
CA ILE A 84 -3.62 11.00 -8.69
C ILE A 84 -4.95 11.19 -7.96
N MET A 85 -5.74 10.14 -7.74
CA MET A 85 -7.02 10.24 -7.04
C MET A 85 -6.87 10.78 -5.62
N MET A 86 -5.94 10.21 -4.85
CA MET A 86 -5.69 10.63 -3.46
C MET A 86 -5.13 12.05 -3.41
N SER A 87 -4.12 12.36 -4.24
CA SER A 87 -3.52 13.70 -4.27
C SER A 87 -4.48 14.77 -4.75
N TYR A 88 -5.38 14.45 -5.69
CA TYR A 88 -6.42 15.36 -6.13
C TYR A 88 -7.36 15.74 -4.97
N GLY A 89 -7.89 14.73 -4.25
CA GLY A 89 -8.79 14.97 -3.12
C GLY A 89 -8.14 15.77 -2.00
N MET A 90 -6.92 15.40 -1.62
CA MET A 90 -6.15 16.09 -0.57
C MET A 90 -5.85 17.55 -0.94
N ARG A 91 -5.32 17.81 -2.14
CA ARG A 91 -4.97 19.18 -2.54
C ARG A 91 -6.20 20.06 -2.68
N ARG A 92 -7.30 19.53 -3.20
CA ARG A 92 -8.57 20.27 -3.30
C ARG A 92 -9.14 20.65 -1.93
N ALA A 93 -8.82 19.88 -0.89
CA ALA A 93 -9.21 20.17 0.49
C ALA A 93 -8.25 21.10 1.24
N GLY A 94 -7.32 21.76 0.54
CA GLY A 94 -6.38 22.72 1.13
C GLY A 94 -5.07 22.13 1.63
N PHE A 95 -4.83 20.82 1.43
CA PHE A 95 -3.52 20.21 1.70
C PHE A 95 -2.60 20.42 0.49
N ASP A 96 -2.17 21.67 0.29
CA ASP A 96 -1.31 22.04 -0.82
C ASP A 96 0.01 21.25 -0.79
N GLU A 97 0.55 20.92 -1.97
CA GLU A 97 1.74 20.09 -2.12
C GLU A 97 1.65 18.67 -1.53
N TRP A 98 0.47 18.23 -1.08
CA TRP A 98 0.31 16.90 -0.53
C TRP A 98 0.68 15.82 -1.55
N THR A 99 1.44 14.85 -1.07
CA THR A 99 1.77 13.59 -1.73
C THR A 99 1.78 12.49 -0.68
N VAL A 100 1.70 11.23 -1.12
CA VAL A 100 1.84 10.07 -0.21
C VAL A 100 3.13 10.14 0.61
N GLY A 101 4.24 10.57 0.01
CA GLY A 101 5.54 10.67 0.70
C GLY A 101 5.64 11.84 1.68
N THR A 102 4.81 12.88 1.52
CA THR A 102 4.78 14.05 2.39
C THR A 102 3.64 14.01 3.42
N HIS A 103 2.81 12.96 3.43
CA HIS A 103 1.62 12.87 4.28
C HIS A 103 1.89 13.13 5.77
N HIS A 104 2.99 12.58 6.32
CA HIS A 104 3.40 12.78 7.72
C HIS A 104 3.76 14.23 8.10
N LYS A 105 3.88 15.14 7.13
CA LYS A 105 4.20 16.56 7.36
C LYS A 105 2.95 17.42 7.56
N PHE A 106 1.77 16.89 7.27
CA PHE A 106 0.51 17.60 7.41
C PHE A 106 -0.17 17.19 8.70
N GLU A 107 -0.89 18.12 9.31
CA GLU A 107 -1.78 17.80 10.42
C GLU A 107 -2.90 16.88 9.93
N ARG A 108 -3.20 15.86 10.74
CA ARG A 108 -4.23 14.88 10.38
C ARG A 108 -5.60 15.57 10.36
N PRO A 109 -6.43 15.34 9.32
CA PRO A 109 -7.77 15.92 9.25
C PRO A 109 -8.67 15.50 10.43
N ASN A 110 -8.39 14.34 11.03
CA ASN A 110 -8.99 13.85 12.26
C ASN A 110 -7.90 13.24 13.16
N PRO A 111 -7.40 13.96 14.18
CA PRO A 111 -6.32 13.47 15.04
C PRO A 111 -6.76 12.30 15.94
N ASP A 112 -8.06 12.17 16.21
CA ASP A 112 -8.63 11.13 17.07
C ASP A 112 -8.83 9.79 16.34
N LEU A 113 -8.52 9.74 15.04
CA LEU A 113 -8.65 8.50 14.27
C LEU A 113 -7.55 7.52 14.65
N ASP A 114 -7.92 6.56 15.50
CA ASP A 114 -7.10 5.42 15.92
C ASP A 114 -7.02 4.33 14.84
N GLU A 115 -5.87 3.65 14.75
CA GLU A 115 -5.61 2.56 13.80
C GLU A 115 -6.54 1.36 14.01
N THR A 116 -7.07 1.19 15.23
CA THR A 116 -7.99 0.10 15.58
C THR A 116 -9.45 0.40 15.21
N ASN A 117 -9.75 1.67 14.87
CA ASN A 117 -11.10 2.12 14.58
C ASN A 117 -11.42 2.03 13.08
N LEU A 118 -12.32 1.11 12.71
CA LEU A 118 -12.77 0.94 11.33
C LEU A 118 -14.05 1.72 10.99
N SER A 119 -14.57 2.51 11.94
CA SER A 119 -15.78 3.29 11.75
C SER A 119 -15.57 4.36 10.68
N VAL A 120 -16.53 4.47 9.76
CA VAL A 120 -16.57 5.54 8.75
C VAL A 120 -17.66 6.57 9.03
N GLY A 121 -18.36 6.46 10.16
CA GLY A 121 -19.53 7.30 10.46
C GLY A 121 -19.25 8.79 10.65
N THR A 122 -17.98 9.17 10.84
CA THR A 122 -17.53 10.57 10.96
C THR A 122 -16.79 11.06 9.71
N PHE A 123 -16.71 10.24 8.66
CA PHE A 123 -15.96 10.59 7.46
C PHE A 123 -16.74 11.59 6.61
N ARG A 124 -16.01 12.49 5.99
CA ARG A 124 -16.55 13.57 5.19
C ARG A 124 -16.46 13.22 3.69
N PRO A 125 -17.58 13.31 2.95
CA PRO A 125 -17.54 13.11 1.51
C PRO A 125 -16.85 14.29 0.81
N PRO A 126 -16.25 14.07 -0.37
CA PRO A 126 -15.59 15.09 -1.18
C PRO A 126 -16.35 16.42 -1.30
N ARG A 127 -17.66 16.37 -1.59
CA ARG A 127 -18.56 17.55 -1.62
C ARG A 127 -18.46 18.47 -0.40
N SER A 128 -18.16 17.94 0.78
CA SER A 128 -18.07 18.70 2.03
C SER A 128 -16.67 19.24 2.31
N THR A 129 -15.63 18.49 1.94
CA THR A 129 -14.23 18.88 2.20
C THR A 129 -13.63 19.76 1.13
N HIS A 130 -14.13 19.67 -0.10
CA HIS A 130 -13.61 20.45 -1.21
C HIS A 130 -14.69 20.71 -2.26
N PRO A 131 -15.71 21.52 -1.92
CA PRO A 131 -16.75 21.89 -2.87
C PRO A 131 -16.12 22.57 -4.10
N LYS A 132 -16.63 22.26 -5.29
CA LYS A 132 -16.26 22.98 -6.52
C LYS A 132 -16.82 24.40 -6.43
N ASN A 133 -15.95 25.40 -6.62
CA ASN A 133 -16.39 26.78 -6.77
C ASN A 133 -16.95 26.97 -8.19
N ALA A 134 -18.03 27.73 -8.32
CA ALA A 134 -18.51 28.15 -9.64
C ALA A 134 -17.43 29.04 -10.25
N ALA A 135 -17.12 28.82 -11.53
CA ALA A 135 -16.34 29.80 -12.26
C ALA A 135 -17.09 31.16 -12.22
N PRO A 136 -16.37 32.29 -12.17
CA PRO A 136 -17.01 33.61 -12.26
C PRO A 136 -17.96 33.66 -13.46
N GLY A 137 -19.25 33.94 -13.21
CA GLY A 137 -20.28 33.99 -14.25
C GLY A 137 -21.05 32.69 -14.51
N GLN A 138 -20.65 31.54 -13.95
CA GLN A 138 -21.48 30.33 -13.98
C GLN A 138 -22.53 30.35 -12.86
N SER A 139 -23.78 30.04 -13.22
CA SER A 139 -24.86 29.95 -12.24
C SER A 139 -24.58 28.83 -11.22
N ALA A 140 -24.91 29.07 -9.95
CA ALA A 140 -24.76 28.06 -8.88
C ALA A 140 -25.49 26.73 -9.20
N LYS A 141 -26.55 26.78 -10.01
CA LYS A 141 -27.28 25.58 -10.50
C LYS A 141 -26.42 24.64 -11.36
N THR A 142 -25.29 25.11 -11.88
CA THR A 142 -24.38 24.30 -12.70
C THR A 142 -23.46 23.42 -11.83
N LEU A 143 -23.35 23.68 -10.52
CA LEU A 143 -22.51 22.93 -9.58
C LEU A 143 -23.17 21.66 -9.03
N LYS A 144 -23.88 20.89 -9.85
CA LYS A 144 -24.40 19.55 -9.49
C LYS A 144 -23.32 18.64 -8.88
N SER A 145 -22.05 18.93 -9.16
CA SER A 145 -20.89 18.23 -8.59
C SER A 145 -20.74 18.36 -7.06
N ASN A 146 -21.43 19.29 -6.40
CA ASN A 146 -21.36 19.47 -4.95
C ASN A 146 -22.58 18.89 -4.22
N GLU A 147 -23.54 18.35 -4.96
CA GLU A 147 -24.74 17.76 -4.38
C GLU A 147 -24.41 16.39 -3.78
N GLU A 148 -25.17 16.05 -2.73
CA GLU A 148 -25.18 14.70 -2.19
C GLU A 148 -25.70 13.74 -3.24
N ALA A 149 -25.01 12.62 -3.42
CA ALA A 149 -25.46 11.61 -4.38
C ALA A 149 -26.66 10.86 -3.81
N ASP A 150 -27.63 10.55 -4.67
CA ASP A 150 -28.77 9.73 -4.30
C ASP A 150 -28.31 8.37 -3.73
N PRO A 151 -29.01 7.83 -2.72
CA PRO A 151 -28.78 6.48 -2.24
C PRO A 151 -28.88 5.45 -3.36
N ILE A 152 -28.02 4.42 -3.30
CA ILE A 152 -27.96 3.37 -4.32
C ILE A 152 -28.38 2.05 -3.71
N GLN A 153 -29.00 1.15 -4.49
CA GLN A 153 -29.38 -0.15 -3.95
C GLN A 153 -28.13 -0.96 -3.61
N PHE A 154 -28.14 -1.69 -2.49
CA PHE A 154 -27.01 -2.55 -2.11
C PHE A 154 -26.64 -3.57 -3.19
N LYS A 155 -27.63 -4.05 -3.95
CA LYS A 155 -27.41 -4.98 -5.06
C LYS A 155 -26.64 -4.35 -6.23
N ASP A 156 -26.68 -3.03 -6.38
CA ASP A 156 -25.97 -2.31 -7.44
C ASP A 156 -24.49 -2.08 -7.08
N LEU A 157 -24.10 -2.20 -5.81
CA LEU A 157 -22.70 -2.15 -5.39
C LEU A 157 -21.86 -3.29 -6.00
N VAL A 158 -22.51 -4.35 -6.49
CA VAL A 158 -21.85 -5.51 -7.12
C VAL A 158 -21.40 -5.22 -8.56
N ILE A 159 -21.84 -4.09 -9.12
CA ILE A 159 -21.50 -3.72 -10.49
C ILE A 159 -19.98 -3.51 -10.60
N HIS A 160 -19.37 -4.24 -11.55
CA HIS A 160 -17.93 -4.37 -11.77
C HIS A 160 -17.13 -5.04 -10.64
N ILE A 161 -17.78 -5.80 -9.75
CA ILE A 161 -17.06 -6.62 -8.77
C ILE A 161 -16.59 -7.92 -9.43
N LYS A 162 -15.28 -8.16 -9.37
CA LYS A 162 -14.61 -9.40 -9.78
C LYS A 162 -14.62 -10.44 -8.66
N LYS A 163 -14.40 -9.99 -7.42
CA LYS A 163 -14.34 -10.83 -6.23
C LYS A 163 -14.91 -10.05 -5.06
N HIS A 164 -15.85 -10.65 -4.34
CA HIS A 164 -16.33 -10.08 -3.08
C HIS A 164 -15.25 -10.21 -2.00
N PRO A 165 -15.04 -9.17 -1.17
CA PRO A 165 -14.28 -9.34 0.07
C PRO A 165 -14.87 -10.48 0.89
N SER A 166 -14.01 -11.27 1.53
CA SER A 166 -14.40 -12.44 2.33
C SER A 166 -13.38 -12.70 3.44
N GLY A 167 -13.76 -13.50 4.44
CA GLY A 167 -12.91 -13.80 5.59
C GLY A 167 -12.42 -12.52 6.27
N SER A 168 -11.12 -12.40 6.51
CA SER A 168 -10.49 -11.24 7.15
C SER A 168 -10.54 -9.94 6.34
N ASP A 169 -10.99 -9.96 5.08
CA ASP A 169 -11.19 -8.77 4.26
C ASP A 169 -12.64 -8.28 4.27
N ALA A 170 -13.59 -9.05 4.81
CA ALA A 170 -15.00 -8.70 4.87
C ALA A 170 -15.43 -8.32 6.28
N LEU A 171 -16.38 -7.40 6.38
CA LEU A 171 -17.06 -7.05 7.61
C LEU A 171 -18.54 -6.81 7.32
N ASP A 172 -19.06 -5.63 7.62
CA ASP A 172 -20.50 -5.36 7.62
C ASP A 172 -21.06 -5.09 6.21
N LEU A 173 -20.33 -4.35 5.36
CA LEU A 173 -20.82 -4.02 4.01
C LEU A 173 -20.92 -5.24 3.11
N SER A 174 -19.96 -6.15 3.18
CA SER A 174 -19.99 -7.39 2.42
C SER A 174 -21.20 -8.25 2.78
N ARG A 175 -21.58 -8.28 4.07
CA ARG A 175 -22.79 -8.98 4.55
C ARG A 175 -24.05 -8.32 4.00
N CYS A 176 -24.15 -7.00 4.06
CA CYS A 176 -25.29 -6.25 3.52
C CYS A 176 -25.45 -6.45 2.01
N VAL A 177 -24.35 -6.36 1.24
CA VAL A 177 -24.35 -6.60 -0.20
C VAL A 177 -24.76 -8.03 -0.52
N GLN A 178 -24.18 -9.03 0.15
CA GLN A 178 -24.53 -10.44 -0.05
C GLN A 178 -26.01 -10.73 0.26
N HIS A 179 -26.55 -10.10 1.31
CA HIS A 179 -27.97 -10.19 1.64
C HIS A 179 -28.84 -9.63 0.51
N ALA A 180 -28.54 -8.44 0.01
CA ALA A 180 -29.30 -7.80 -1.06
C ALA A 180 -29.27 -8.61 -2.38
N ILE A 181 -28.15 -9.27 -2.70
CA ILE A 181 -28.06 -10.18 -3.87
C ILE A 181 -28.96 -11.40 -3.69
N THR A 182 -28.95 -12.00 -2.49
CA THR A 182 -29.72 -13.22 -2.20
C THR A 182 -31.20 -12.96 -1.97
N HIS A 183 -31.58 -11.71 -1.69
CA HIS A 183 -32.96 -11.27 -1.45
C HIS A 183 -33.34 -10.12 -2.39
N PRO A 184 -33.39 -10.35 -3.72
CA PRO A 184 -33.55 -9.27 -4.71
C PRO A 184 -34.92 -8.57 -4.68
N LYS A 185 -35.89 -9.12 -3.93
CA LYS A 185 -37.22 -8.51 -3.69
C LYS A 185 -37.21 -7.48 -2.56
N GLU A 186 -36.15 -7.45 -1.74
CA GLU A 186 -36.01 -6.47 -0.67
C GLU A 186 -35.23 -5.28 -1.21
N ASP A 187 -35.86 -4.11 -1.22
CA ASP A 187 -35.22 -2.87 -1.65
C ASP A 187 -34.50 -2.23 -0.46
N TRP A 188 -33.19 -2.49 -0.37
CA TRP A 188 -32.29 -1.88 0.61
C TRP A 188 -31.38 -0.87 -0.08
N TYR A 189 -31.26 0.33 0.49
CA TYR A 189 -30.47 1.43 -0.06
C TYR A 189 -29.27 1.76 0.83
N PHE A 190 -28.11 1.97 0.20
CA PHE A 190 -26.88 2.43 0.81
C PHE A 190 -26.70 3.93 0.54
N PRO A 191 -26.30 4.74 1.54
CA PRO A 191 -25.91 4.35 2.90
C PRO A 191 -27.08 4.26 3.90
N ASP A 192 -28.26 4.79 3.54
CA ASP A 192 -29.36 5.10 4.46
C ASP A 192 -29.85 3.91 5.28
N ASP A 193 -30.05 2.75 4.65
CA ASP A 193 -30.56 1.56 5.32
C ASP A 193 -29.46 0.68 5.93
N PHE A 194 -28.19 1.09 5.88
CA PHE A 194 -27.07 0.26 6.31
C PHE A 194 -27.24 -0.28 7.74
N GLN A 195 -27.62 0.58 8.69
CA GLN A 195 -27.82 0.17 10.08
C GLN A 195 -29.07 -0.70 10.26
N ALA A 196 -30.16 -0.39 9.55
CA ALA A 196 -31.39 -1.17 9.61
C ALA A 196 -31.18 -2.59 9.08
N LEU A 197 -30.46 -2.71 7.96
CA LEU A 197 -30.08 -3.99 7.37
C LEU A 197 -29.10 -4.75 8.28
N LEU A 198 -28.12 -4.10 8.88
CA LEU A 198 -27.24 -4.76 9.87
C LEU A 198 -28.03 -5.30 11.05
N LYS A 199 -28.98 -4.52 11.59
CA LYS A 199 -29.85 -4.97 12.69
C LYS A 199 -30.64 -6.23 12.27
N LYS A 200 -31.15 -6.27 11.04
CA LYS A 200 -31.82 -7.46 10.48
C LYS A 200 -30.87 -8.66 10.37
N LEU A 201 -29.59 -8.43 10.08
CA LEU A 201 -28.54 -9.44 9.96
C LEU A 201 -27.94 -9.89 11.30
N GLY A 202 -28.51 -9.49 12.44
CA GLY A 202 -28.03 -9.84 13.77
C GLY A 202 -27.04 -8.84 14.39
N GLY A 203 -26.95 -7.65 13.81
CA GLY A 203 -26.09 -6.55 14.27
C GLY A 203 -24.71 -6.51 13.61
N PRO A 204 -23.89 -5.49 13.99
CA PRO A 204 -22.52 -5.33 13.50
C PRO A 204 -21.65 -6.55 13.81
N ALA A 205 -20.81 -6.95 12.87
CA ALA A 205 -19.83 -8.01 13.07
C ALA A 205 -18.74 -7.57 14.06
N ALA A 206 -18.25 -8.51 14.86
CA ALA A 206 -17.13 -8.25 15.75
C ALA A 206 -15.87 -7.90 14.94
N VAL A 207 -15.28 -6.74 15.22
CA VAL A 207 -14.01 -6.34 14.63
C VAL A 207 -12.89 -7.16 15.27
N THR A 208 -12.11 -7.85 14.44
CA THR A 208 -10.93 -8.60 14.87
C THR A 208 -9.67 -7.88 14.39
N HIS A 209 -8.52 -8.21 14.98
CA HIS A 209 -7.23 -7.67 14.53
C HIS A 209 -6.98 -7.92 13.02
N ALA A 210 -7.50 -9.03 12.47
CA ALA A 210 -7.32 -9.37 11.06
C ALA A 210 -8.08 -8.45 10.09
N HIS A 211 -9.11 -7.73 10.58
CA HIS A 211 -9.90 -6.77 9.82
C HIS A 211 -9.23 -5.38 9.71
N LEU A 212 -8.23 -5.11 10.56
CA LEU A 212 -7.57 -3.80 10.59
C LEU A 212 -6.87 -3.49 9.26
N ASP A 213 -6.92 -2.24 8.83
CA ASP A 213 -6.37 -1.81 7.53
C ASP A 213 -4.90 -2.20 7.36
N ARG A 214 -4.10 -2.06 8.43
CA ARG A 214 -2.69 -2.46 8.44
C ARG A 214 -2.52 -3.94 8.07
N GLN A 215 -3.41 -4.80 8.55
CA GLN A 215 -3.41 -6.23 8.22
C GLN A 215 -3.96 -6.48 6.82
N VAL A 216 -4.98 -5.73 6.39
CA VAL A 216 -5.53 -5.82 5.03
C VAL A 216 -4.48 -5.47 3.98
N PHE A 217 -3.68 -4.43 4.22
CA PHE A 217 -2.58 -4.01 3.34
C PHE A 217 -1.38 -4.95 3.42
N SER A 218 -0.98 -5.40 4.62
CA SER A 218 0.20 -6.28 4.79
C SER A 218 0.08 -7.58 4.01
N ARG A 219 -1.13 -8.17 3.94
CA ARG A 219 -1.43 -9.38 3.15
C ARG A 219 -1.10 -9.23 1.65
N ARG A 220 -0.99 -8.01 1.14
CA ARG A 220 -0.85 -7.70 -0.30
C ARG A 220 0.46 -6.98 -0.64
N ASP A 221 1.30 -6.73 0.36
CA ASP A 221 2.64 -6.19 0.12
C ASP A 221 3.50 -7.17 -0.71
N ASP A 222 3.30 -8.49 -0.53
CA ASP A 222 3.97 -9.52 -1.33
C ASP A 222 3.54 -9.56 -2.78
N TYR A 223 2.24 -9.45 -3.03
CA TYR A 223 1.70 -9.43 -4.39
C TYR A 223 2.31 -8.28 -5.19
N SER A 224 2.42 -7.12 -4.54
CA SER A 224 2.99 -5.91 -5.12
C SER A 224 4.48 -6.04 -5.45
N ARG A 225 5.25 -6.73 -4.60
CA ARG A 225 6.65 -7.06 -4.88
C ARG A 225 6.79 -7.96 -6.12
N ARG A 226 5.87 -8.91 -6.31
CA ARG A 226 5.90 -9.80 -7.48
C ARG A 226 5.58 -9.04 -8.77
N VAL A 227 4.51 -8.26 -8.79
CA VAL A 227 4.12 -7.47 -9.97
C VAL A 227 5.22 -6.49 -10.39
N THR A 228 5.86 -5.83 -9.42
CA THR A 228 6.96 -4.90 -9.73
C THR A 228 8.23 -5.61 -10.20
N SER A 229 8.54 -6.80 -9.67
CA SER A 229 9.73 -7.57 -10.08
C SER A 229 9.68 -8.10 -11.52
N HIS A 230 8.48 -8.30 -12.09
CA HIS A 230 8.31 -8.77 -13.47
C HIS A 230 8.34 -7.65 -14.50
N SER A 231 8.28 -6.38 -14.05
CA SER A 231 8.61 -5.26 -14.90
C SER A 231 10.13 -5.23 -15.08
N THR A 232 10.65 -5.99 -16.04
CA THR A 232 12.05 -5.90 -16.47
C THR A 232 12.42 -4.42 -16.56
N PRO A 233 13.51 -3.98 -15.89
CA PRO A 233 13.91 -2.58 -15.96
C PRO A 233 13.95 -2.19 -17.43
N PRO A 234 13.36 -1.05 -17.83
CA PRO A 234 13.36 -0.65 -19.22
C PRO A 234 14.80 -0.73 -19.69
N VAL A 235 15.05 -1.52 -20.73
CA VAL A 235 16.35 -1.59 -21.41
C VAL A 235 16.52 -0.25 -22.15
N SER A 236 16.57 0.86 -21.42
CA SER A 236 16.84 2.19 -21.92
C SER A 236 18.35 2.40 -22.02
N GLY A 237 19.06 1.37 -22.45
CA GLY A 237 20.33 1.54 -23.14
C GLY A 237 19.99 1.95 -24.56
N SER A 238 19.92 3.25 -24.82
CA SER A 238 19.91 3.79 -26.19
C SER A 238 20.94 3.03 -27.05
N PRO A 239 20.58 2.55 -28.26
CA PRO A 239 21.49 1.84 -29.16
C PRO A 239 22.79 2.61 -29.45
N LEU A 240 22.80 3.95 -29.29
CA LEU A 240 24.00 4.77 -29.45
C LEU A 240 25.11 4.52 -28.42
N LYS A 241 24.82 3.89 -27.27
CA LYS A 241 25.87 3.54 -26.31
C LYS A 241 26.65 2.27 -26.65
N ARG A 242 26.21 1.47 -27.64
CA ARG A 242 26.90 0.25 -28.07
C ARG A 242 27.97 0.45 -29.15
N MET A 243 28.08 1.64 -29.74
CA MET A 243 29.06 1.90 -30.82
C MET A 243 30.32 2.68 -30.37
N MET A 244 30.55 2.90 -29.08
CA MET A 244 31.83 3.47 -28.63
C MET A 244 32.78 2.35 -28.21
N THR A 245 33.90 2.26 -28.93
CA THR A 245 35.01 1.32 -28.71
C THR A 245 35.67 1.55 -27.34
N ALA A 246 36.24 0.47 -26.79
CA ALA A 246 36.83 0.43 -25.45
C ALA A 246 37.94 1.48 -25.21
N ASP A 247 38.62 1.92 -26.27
CA ASP A 247 39.71 2.91 -26.16
C ASP A 247 39.23 4.35 -25.93
N ALA A 248 37.97 4.67 -26.21
CA ALA A 248 37.42 6.02 -25.98
C ALA A 248 36.99 6.27 -24.52
N MET A 249 36.97 5.24 -23.65
CA MET A 249 36.53 5.37 -22.25
C MET A 249 37.64 5.74 -21.26
N ALA A 250 38.93 5.72 -21.64
CA ALA A 250 40.04 6.00 -20.72
C ALA A 250 40.28 7.50 -20.45
N LEU A 251 39.75 8.40 -21.28
CA LEU A 251 40.02 9.86 -21.19
C LEU A 251 38.85 10.70 -20.67
N MET A 252 37.72 10.09 -20.32
CA MET A 252 36.56 10.82 -19.80
C MET A 252 36.18 10.34 -18.41
N GLY A 253 36.61 11.11 -17.42
CA GLY A 253 36.32 10.91 -16.00
C GLY A 253 34.84 10.59 -15.73
N SER A 254 34.67 9.61 -14.85
CA SER A 254 33.41 8.99 -14.43
C SER A 254 32.31 10.02 -14.14
N ARG A 255 31.35 10.14 -15.06
CA ARG A 255 30.11 10.90 -14.85
C ARG A 255 29.21 10.15 -13.87
N LYS A 256 29.21 10.55 -12.60
CA LYS A 256 28.15 10.19 -11.65
C LYS A 256 26.85 10.87 -12.06
N SER A 257 25.79 10.07 -12.18
CA SER A 257 24.46 10.48 -12.61
C SER A 257 23.87 11.50 -11.63
N GLY A 258 23.66 12.72 -12.10
CA GLY A 258 22.95 13.78 -11.38
C GLY A 258 21.46 13.71 -11.69
N ARG A 259 20.67 13.27 -10.72
CA ARG A 259 19.27 13.67 -10.57
C ARG A 259 19.00 13.80 -9.09
N LEU A 260 19.00 15.04 -8.60
CA LEU A 260 18.19 15.55 -7.50
C LEU A 260 18.38 17.07 -7.52
N ALA A 261 17.40 17.78 -8.07
CA ALA A 261 17.29 19.23 -7.96
C ALA A 261 16.35 19.51 -6.78
N SER A 262 16.92 19.80 -5.61
CA SER A 262 16.22 20.51 -4.55
C SER A 262 16.45 22.01 -4.78
N LYS A 263 15.38 22.74 -5.09
CA LYS A 263 15.40 24.21 -5.03
C LYS A 263 15.68 24.62 -3.58
N ALA A 264 16.74 25.40 -3.38
CA ALA A 264 16.98 26.09 -2.11
C ALA A 264 16.10 27.35 -2.09
N THR A 265 15.22 27.45 -1.09
CA THR A 265 14.60 28.72 -0.69
C THR A 265 15.66 29.59 -0.02
N PRO A 266 15.79 30.88 -0.37
CA PRO A 266 16.59 31.79 0.40
C PRO A 266 15.82 32.21 1.66
N ASN A 267 16.42 31.95 2.81
CA ASN A 267 16.14 32.63 4.07
C ASN A 267 16.22 34.14 3.84
N LEU A 268 15.13 34.87 4.11
CA LEU A 268 15.19 36.31 4.36
C LEU A 268 14.92 36.54 5.85
N LYS A 269 15.81 37.32 6.44
CA LYS A 269 15.87 37.72 7.84
C LYS A 269 14.65 38.55 8.27
N GLU A 270 14.36 38.39 9.56
CA GLU A 270 13.82 39.33 10.55
C GLU A 270 13.83 40.82 10.17
N TYR A 271 12.70 41.51 10.43
CA TYR A 271 12.66 42.72 11.25
C TYR A 271 11.24 42.99 11.77
N ASP A 272 11.15 43.28 13.07
CA ASP A 272 10.00 43.80 13.81
C ASP A 272 9.54 45.17 13.27
N SER A 273 8.23 45.44 13.42
CA SER A 273 7.64 46.56 14.17
C SER A 273 6.41 47.17 13.49
N ASP A 274 5.31 47.18 14.24
CA ASP A 274 4.24 48.19 14.39
C ASP A 274 3.90 49.18 13.27
N ALA A 275 2.58 49.31 13.07
CA ALA A 275 1.79 50.56 12.98
C ALA A 275 0.78 50.56 11.81
N THR A 276 -0.48 50.55 12.21
CA THR A 276 -1.63 51.34 11.72
C THR A 276 -1.68 51.88 10.29
N ASP A 277 -2.89 51.74 9.74
CA ASP A 277 -3.68 52.75 9.03
C ASP A 277 -3.79 52.69 7.48
N ASN A 278 -5.07 52.56 7.10
CA ASN A 278 -5.83 53.20 6.01
C ASN A 278 -5.37 53.23 4.54
N ASP A 279 -6.38 52.90 3.73
CA ASP A 279 -6.80 53.50 2.46
C ASP A 279 -6.06 53.22 1.14
N ILE A 280 -6.87 52.65 0.22
CA ILE A 280 -7.21 53.17 -1.12
C ILE A 280 -6.08 53.90 -1.85
N VAL A 281 -5.65 53.35 -3.01
CA VAL A 281 -5.64 54.03 -4.32
C VAL A 281 -5.09 53.07 -5.39
N GLN A 282 -5.70 53.19 -6.58
CA GLN A 282 -5.44 52.51 -7.85
C GLN A 282 -4.04 52.77 -8.44
N SER A 283 -3.78 52.04 -9.54
CA SER A 283 -3.02 52.46 -10.75
C SER A 283 -1.69 51.69 -11.02
N PRO A 284 -1.14 51.70 -12.26
CA PRO A 284 -1.14 50.54 -13.16
C PRO A 284 0.27 50.23 -13.76
N TYR A 285 0.31 49.30 -14.72
CA TYR A 285 1.35 49.06 -15.76
C TYR A 285 2.49 48.05 -15.56
N ALA A 286 2.75 47.38 -16.71
CA ALA A 286 3.92 46.62 -17.19
C ALA A 286 4.09 45.19 -16.64
N GLY A 287 3.94 44.09 -17.39
CA GLY A 287 4.03 43.87 -18.83
C GLY A 287 5.41 43.32 -19.19
N PHE A 288 5.54 41.99 -19.37
CA PHE A 288 6.57 41.32 -20.19
C PHE A 288 6.22 39.82 -20.36
N ASP A 289 5.81 39.44 -21.57
CA ASP A 289 5.65 38.05 -22.02
C ASP A 289 6.90 37.57 -22.78
N THR A 290 7.17 36.25 -22.71
CA THR A 290 8.21 35.58 -23.52
C THR A 290 7.59 34.43 -24.34
N PRO A 291 8.04 34.19 -25.59
CA PRO A 291 7.31 33.35 -26.54
C PRO A 291 7.69 31.87 -26.48
N THR A 292 6.70 30.98 -26.58
CA THR A 292 6.87 29.53 -26.76
C THR A 292 6.42 29.08 -28.15
N LYS A 293 7.25 28.26 -28.81
CA LYS A 293 7.01 27.69 -30.15
C LYS A 293 6.01 26.52 -30.10
N LYS A 294 4.93 26.57 -30.88
CA LYS A 294 3.95 25.48 -31.08
C LYS A 294 4.25 24.66 -32.34
N ARG A 295 3.98 23.34 -32.29
CA ARG A 295 4.10 22.36 -33.39
C ARG A 295 2.70 21.87 -33.76
N LYS A 296 2.35 21.91 -35.05
CA LYS A 296 1.03 21.55 -35.60
C LYS A 296 0.77 20.03 -35.59
N LEU A 297 -0.45 19.63 -35.23
CA LEU A 297 -1.06 18.34 -35.57
C LEU A 297 -2.54 18.56 -35.92
N HIS A 298 -3.01 17.89 -36.98
CA HIS A 298 -4.37 17.99 -37.53
C HIS A 298 -5.34 17.07 -36.79
N HIS A 299 -6.59 17.51 -36.56
CA HIS A 299 -7.68 16.60 -36.24
C HIS A 299 -9.04 17.03 -36.82
N ILE A 300 -9.85 16.02 -37.09
CA ILE A 300 -11.17 15.98 -37.76
C ILE A 300 -12.31 16.26 -36.75
N ALA A 301 -13.42 16.81 -37.25
CA ALA A 301 -14.57 17.39 -36.52
C ALA A 301 -15.49 16.39 -35.78
N ALA A 302 -16.18 16.88 -34.73
CA ALA A 302 -17.19 16.17 -33.93
C ALA A 302 -18.56 16.88 -33.93
N THR A 303 -19.63 16.10 -33.79
CA THR A 303 -21.06 16.48 -33.88
C THR A 303 -21.68 16.76 -32.48
N PRO A 304 -22.69 17.64 -32.32
CA PRO A 304 -23.15 18.10 -30.99
C PRO A 304 -24.45 17.44 -30.47
N GLY A 305 -24.48 17.17 -29.15
CA GLY A 305 -25.70 17.11 -28.33
C GLY A 305 -25.81 15.99 -27.28
N ALA A 306 -25.47 16.26 -26.00
CA ALA A 306 -26.11 15.75 -24.77
C ALA A 306 -25.30 16.07 -23.49
N ALA A 307 -25.99 16.33 -22.38
CA ALA A 307 -25.47 16.89 -21.13
C ALA A 307 -25.27 15.85 -20.00
N SER A 308 -24.03 15.69 -19.53
CA SER A 308 -23.65 15.53 -18.11
C SER A 308 -22.11 15.52 -18.01
N ASN A 309 -21.55 16.56 -17.40
CA ASN A 309 -20.11 16.84 -17.42
C ASN A 309 -19.39 16.27 -16.20
N ASP A 310 -18.59 15.24 -16.43
CA ASP A 310 -17.38 14.97 -15.64
C ASP A 310 -16.19 14.95 -16.62
N SER A 311 -15.93 16.11 -17.21
CA SER A 311 -14.91 16.33 -18.25
C SER A 311 -13.72 17.12 -17.69
N ASP A 312 -13.12 16.69 -16.58
CA ASP A 312 -12.01 17.40 -15.92
C ASP A 312 -10.60 16.82 -16.24
N PHE A 313 -10.44 16.16 -17.39
CA PHE A 313 -9.12 15.74 -17.93
C PHE A 313 -8.81 16.34 -19.31
N VAL A 314 -9.43 17.47 -19.63
CA VAL A 314 -9.08 18.25 -20.82
C VAL A 314 -8.20 19.43 -20.38
N GLN A 315 -6.98 19.51 -20.91
CA GLN A 315 -6.22 20.76 -20.95
C GLN A 315 -7.00 21.72 -21.85
N ASP A 316 -7.74 22.63 -21.24
CA ASP A 316 -8.54 23.63 -21.92
C ASP A 316 -7.64 24.77 -22.39
N ASP A 317 -7.53 24.94 -23.71
CA ASP A 317 -6.97 26.12 -24.36
C ASP A 317 -7.91 26.46 -25.52
N SER A 318 -8.81 27.43 -25.34
CA SER A 318 -9.50 28.14 -26.43
C SER A 318 -10.12 29.44 -25.93
N GLU A 319 -9.71 30.55 -26.54
CA GLU A 319 -10.51 31.72 -26.97
C GLU A 319 -9.50 32.71 -27.59
N ALA A 320 -9.79 33.58 -28.56
CA ALA A 320 -10.72 33.61 -29.68
C ALA A 320 -10.14 34.65 -30.68
N ASP A 321 -10.66 34.66 -31.90
CA ASP A 321 -10.19 35.41 -33.07
C ASP A 321 -10.00 36.92 -32.86
N ASP A 322 -8.92 37.45 -33.43
CA ASP A 322 -8.90 38.79 -34.00
C ASP A 322 -8.38 38.73 -35.45
N VAL A 323 -9.13 39.42 -36.30
CA VAL A 323 -9.04 39.45 -37.78
C VAL A 323 -7.96 40.47 -38.22
N VAL A 324 -7.70 40.51 -39.54
CA VAL A 324 -7.02 41.56 -40.36
C VAL A 324 -5.50 41.34 -40.66
N PRO A 325 -4.94 41.80 -41.80
CA PRO A 325 -5.02 41.24 -43.17
C PRO A 325 -3.63 40.91 -43.79
N GLU A 326 -3.66 40.37 -45.03
CA GLU A 326 -2.56 40.20 -45.99
C GLU A 326 -1.58 41.39 -46.10
N ALA A 327 -0.27 41.11 -46.15
CA ALA A 327 0.66 41.65 -47.16
C ALA A 327 2.08 41.03 -47.07
N GLU A 328 2.59 40.66 -48.26
CA GLU A 328 3.96 40.82 -48.79
C GLU A 328 5.20 40.19 -48.11
N ILE A 329 5.75 39.17 -48.80
CA ILE A 329 7.11 39.04 -49.36
C ILE A 329 8.22 39.94 -48.75
N VAL A 330 9.34 39.34 -48.32
CA VAL A 330 10.73 39.70 -48.70
C VAL A 330 11.75 38.79 -47.96
N SER A 331 12.86 38.49 -48.66
CA SER A 331 14.11 37.78 -48.32
C SER A 331 14.90 38.47 -47.18
N GLU A 332 16.09 38.11 -46.70
CA GLU A 332 17.23 37.28 -47.09
C GLU A 332 18.17 37.15 -45.85
N ASP A 333 19.31 36.48 -46.01
CA ASP A 333 20.33 36.07 -45.04
C ASP A 333 20.94 37.12 -44.08
N GLU A 334 21.34 36.70 -42.86
CA GLU A 334 22.68 37.01 -42.28
C GLU A 334 23.05 36.15 -41.03
N PRO A 335 24.35 35.85 -40.79
CA PRO A 335 24.82 34.95 -39.72
C PRO A 335 25.26 35.66 -38.41
N VAL A 336 24.94 35.06 -37.26
CA VAL A 336 25.33 35.56 -35.91
C VAL A 336 26.57 34.83 -35.34
N SER A 337 27.52 35.63 -34.86
CA SER A 337 28.81 35.27 -34.24
C SER A 337 28.71 34.83 -32.76
N PRO A 338 29.65 34.04 -32.18
CA PRO A 338 29.50 33.45 -30.85
C PRO A 338 30.33 34.19 -29.78
N VAL A 339 29.70 35.02 -28.95
CA VAL A 339 30.34 35.59 -27.75
C VAL A 339 29.39 35.51 -26.56
N ASN A 340 29.35 34.37 -25.86
CA ASN A 340 28.72 34.27 -24.52
C ASN A 340 29.16 33.01 -23.70
N ALA A 341 30.42 32.56 -23.82
CA ALA A 341 30.93 31.37 -23.10
C ALA A 341 31.77 31.66 -21.84
N ALA A 342 31.81 32.92 -21.37
CA ALA A 342 32.69 33.32 -20.26
C ALA A 342 31.98 33.41 -18.89
N ARG A 343 30.68 33.77 -18.84
CA ARG A 343 29.97 33.96 -17.55
C ARG A 343 29.52 32.67 -16.86
N SER A 344 29.41 31.54 -17.57
CA SER A 344 28.95 30.26 -17.00
C SER A 344 30.03 29.52 -16.17
N ARG A 345 31.31 29.92 -16.25
CA ARG A 345 32.41 29.22 -15.56
C ARG A 345 32.61 29.65 -14.10
N ALA A 346 32.22 30.87 -13.73
CA ALA A 346 32.41 31.38 -12.36
C ALA A 346 31.42 30.77 -11.37
N ALA A 347 30.14 30.66 -11.76
CA ALA A 347 29.11 30.03 -10.92
C ALA A 347 29.40 28.53 -10.69
N ALA A 348 29.91 27.83 -11.70
CA ALA A 348 30.29 26.42 -11.60
C ALA A 348 31.50 26.17 -10.68
N ARG A 349 32.42 27.13 -10.53
CA ARG A 349 33.54 27.03 -9.57
C ARG A 349 33.07 27.24 -8.13
N LYS A 350 32.21 28.24 -7.90
CA LYS A 350 31.67 28.53 -6.56
C LYS A 350 30.80 27.38 -6.02
N ALA A 351 30.03 26.71 -6.88
CA ALA A 351 29.28 25.51 -6.51
C ALA A 351 30.17 24.31 -6.14
N ARG A 352 31.37 24.20 -6.74
CA ARG A 352 32.32 23.11 -6.43
C ARG A 352 33.00 23.31 -5.07
N GLU A 353 33.30 24.54 -4.68
CA GLU A 353 33.88 24.85 -3.36
C GLU A 353 32.91 24.54 -2.23
N VAL A 354 31.62 24.87 -2.39
CA VAL A 354 30.59 24.58 -1.38
C VAL A 354 30.42 23.07 -1.15
N ILE A 355 30.46 22.26 -2.23
CA ILE A 355 30.35 20.80 -2.12
C ILE A 355 31.56 20.18 -1.42
N LEU A 356 32.77 20.70 -1.67
CA LEU A 356 33.99 20.22 -0.99
C LEU A 356 33.96 20.54 0.51
N ASN A 357 33.44 21.71 0.90
CA ASN A 357 33.33 22.09 2.31
C ASN A 357 32.32 21.20 3.07
N ILE A 358 31.16 20.90 2.48
CA ILE A 358 30.14 20.02 3.09
C ILE A 358 30.66 18.59 3.25
N SER A 359 31.44 18.09 2.29
CA SER A 359 32.04 16.75 2.37
C SER A 359 33.09 16.62 3.47
N ASN A 360 33.82 17.69 3.76
CA ASN A 360 34.83 17.69 4.83
C ASN A 360 34.18 17.74 6.22
N GLU A 361 33.10 18.51 6.37
CA GLU A 361 32.36 18.63 7.63
C GLU A 361 31.64 17.33 8.01
N SER A 362 31.05 16.65 7.02
CA SER A 362 30.41 15.33 7.23
C SER A 362 31.43 14.22 7.55
N GLN A 363 32.65 14.27 7.00
CA GLN A 363 33.72 13.35 7.41
C GLN A 363 34.26 13.62 8.82
N LEU A 364 34.32 14.89 9.25
CA LEU A 364 34.71 15.25 10.61
C LEU A 364 33.66 14.79 11.64
N SER A 365 32.37 14.93 11.32
CA SER A 365 31.28 14.45 12.16
C SER A 365 31.32 12.91 12.34
N LEU A 366 31.58 12.17 11.25
CA LEU A 366 31.72 10.71 11.28
C LEU A 366 32.94 10.25 12.09
N LYS A 367 34.07 10.97 11.99
CA LYS A 367 35.26 10.70 12.81
C LYS A 367 35.03 10.95 14.29
N ASN A 368 34.28 12.00 14.64
CA ASN A 368 33.93 12.28 16.04
C ASN A 368 32.97 11.23 16.62
N LEU A 369 32.05 10.69 15.81
CA LEU A 369 31.11 9.66 16.22
C LEU A 369 31.80 8.30 16.45
N ILE A 370 32.82 7.98 15.64
CA ILE A 370 33.67 6.79 15.85
C ILE A 370 34.52 6.95 17.11
N LYS A 371 35.07 8.16 17.35
CA LYS A 371 35.93 8.43 18.52
C LYS A 371 35.17 8.37 19.84
N HIS A 372 33.88 8.74 19.87
CA HIS A 372 33.03 8.58 21.06
C HIS A 372 32.66 7.12 21.34
N ARG A 373 32.67 6.25 20.33
CA ARG A 373 32.36 4.83 20.50
C ARG A 373 33.53 4.02 21.10
N GLU A 374 34.75 4.53 21.00
CA GLU A 374 35.95 3.88 21.54
C GLU A 374 36.21 4.23 23.02
N THR A 375 35.57 5.27 23.57
CA THR A 375 35.73 5.67 24.99
C THR A 375 34.78 4.95 25.96
N ASP A 376 33.82 4.18 25.47
CA ASP A 376 32.86 3.42 26.29
C ASP A 376 33.24 1.94 26.45
N PHE A 377 34.55 1.63 26.49
CA PHE A 377 35.02 0.32 26.95
C PHE A 377 34.85 0.21 28.47
N VAL A 378 33.67 -0.27 28.82
CA VAL A 378 33.26 -0.74 30.15
C VAL A 378 34.31 -1.71 30.69
N THR A 379 34.75 -1.41 31.91
CA THR A 379 35.64 -2.20 32.76
C THR A 379 35.10 -3.62 32.91
N PRO A 380 35.93 -4.67 32.81
CA PRO A 380 35.48 -6.05 32.97
C PRO A 380 35.06 -6.29 34.44
N MET A 381 33.75 -6.32 34.68
CA MET A 381 33.19 -6.79 35.95
C MET A 381 33.52 -8.29 36.13
N PRO A 382 33.91 -8.72 37.34
CA PRO A 382 34.19 -10.12 37.61
C PRO A 382 32.90 -10.94 37.49
N ASN A 383 32.98 -12.03 36.71
CA ASN A 383 31.93 -13.05 36.57
C ASN A 383 31.54 -13.63 37.95
N SER A 384 30.51 -13.06 38.56
CA SER A 384 29.77 -13.71 39.63
C SER A 384 28.65 -14.54 38.99
N LEU A 385 28.83 -15.86 38.99
CA LEU A 385 27.83 -16.85 38.60
C LEU A 385 26.65 -16.79 39.57
N MET A 386 25.76 -15.82 39.40
CA MET A 386 24.46 -15.85 40.07
C MET A 386 23.60 -16.92 39.40
N LEU A 387 23.43 -18.03 40.10
CA LEU A 387 22.41 -19.03 39.78
C LEU A 387 21.05 -18.32 39.64
N PRO A 388 20.29 -18.60 38.57
CA PRO A 388 18.97 -18.01 38.39
C PRO A 388 18.11 -18.31 39.63
N PRO A 389 17.30 -17.35 40.11
CA PRO A 389 16.48 -17.55 41.29
C PRO A 389 15.61 -18.80 41.10
N PRO A 390 15.49 -19.66 42.14
CA PRO A 390 14.66 -20.85 42.07
C PRO A 390 13.25 -20.42 41.66
N ARG A 391 12.75 -21.01 40.57
CA ARG A 391 11.41 -20.71 40.07
C ARG A 391 10.43 -20.97 41.22
N PRO A 392 9.48 -20.07 41.49
CA PRO A 392 8.47 -20.30 42.51
C PRO A 392 7.74 -21.60 42.18
N ASN A 393 7.62 -22.49 43.16
CA ASN A 393 6.83 -23.71 43.05
C ASN A 393 5.37 -23.32 42.78
N PHE A 394 5.00 -23.32 41.50
CA PHE A 394 3.63 -23.06 41.10
C PHE A 394 2.82 -24.31 41.43
N VAL A 395 2.07 -24.25 42.53
CA VAL A 395 1.11 -25.30 42.87
C VAL A 395 -0.07 -25.16 41.90
N VAL A 396 -0.02 -25.94 40.82
CA VAL A 396 -1.13 -26.01 39.85
C VAL A 396 -2.36 -26.55 40.58
N ASN A 397 -3.47 -25.80 40.53
CA ASN A 397 -4.71 -26.18 41.19
C ASN A 397 -5.14 -27.58 40.69
N PRO A 398 -5.33 -28.58 41.59
CA PRO A 398 -5.72 -29.93 41.21
C PRO A 398 -7.02 -29.99 40.41
N ASP A 399 -7.91 -29.01 40.55
CA ASP A 399 -9.16 -28.91 39.78
C ASP A 399 -8.91 -28.49 38.33
N ILE A 400 -7.90 -27.65 38.07
CA ILE A 400 -7.49 -27.31 36.69
C ILE A 400 -6.82 -28.52 36.05
N MET A 401 -6.02 -29.28 36.80
CA MET A 401 -5.44 -30.53 36.31
C MET A 401 -6.49 -31.62 36.08
N SER A 402 -7.54 -31.69 36.91
CA SER A 402 -8.65 -32.63 36.70
C SER A 402 -9.50 -32.23 35.50
N LEU A 403 -9.78 -30.92 35.31
CA LEU A 403 -10.43 -30.40 34.11
C LEU A 403 -9.59 -30.59 32.85
N ALA A 404 -8.27 -30.41 32.91
CA ALA A 404 -7.36 -30.67 31.80
C ALA A 404 -7.27 -32.17 31.46
N ARG A 405 -7.36 -33.07 32.46
CA ARG A 405 -7.43 -34.53 32.26
C ARG A 405 -8.81 -34.99 31.76
N ASN A 406 -9.87 -34.27 32.16
CA ASN A 406 -11.25 -34.51 31.73
C ASN A 406 -11.60 -33.79 30.43
N PHE A 407 -10.74 -32.87 29.96
CA PHE A 407 -10.73 -32.41 28.58
C PHE A 407 -10.41 -33.68 27.80
N PHE A 408 -11.48 -34.33 27.33
CA PHE A 408 -11.42 -35.58 26.60
C PHE A 408 -10.26 -35.47 25.61
N PRO A 409 -9.43 -36.51 25.42
CA PRO A 409 -8.50 -36.58 24.31
C PRO A 409 -9.37 -36.48 23.05
N GLY A 410 -9.65 -35.24 22.66
CA GLY A 410 -10.62 -34.90 21.66
C GLY A 410 -10.05 -35.49 20.41
N GLN A 411 -10.78 -36.44 19.84
CA GLN A 411 -10.46 -37.01 18.55
C GLN A 411 -10.03 -35.85 17.65
N SER A 412 -8.74 -35.80 17.30
CA SER A 412 -8.15 -34.60 16.72
C SER A 412 -9.00 -34.18 15.54
N MET A 413 -9.54 -32.97 15.51
CA MET A 413 -10.44 -32.61 14.41
C MET A 413 -9.66 -32.67 13.08
N TYR A 414 -10.21 -33.36 12.07
CA TYR A 414 -9.57 -33.37 10.76
C TYR A 414 -9.67 -31.96 10.15
N LEU A 415 -8.51 -31.34 9.95
CA LEU A 415 -8.43 -30.10 9.22
C LEU A 415 -8.01 -30.40 7.78
N LYS A 416 -8.91 -30.15 6.83
CA LYS A 416 -8.64 -30.35 5.41
C LYS A 416 -7.40 -29.53 5.02
N PRO A 417 -6.31 -30.19 4.58
CA PRO A 417 -5.07 -29.47 4.37
C PRO A 417 -5.10 -28.75 3.01
N PRO A 418 -4.39 -27.62 2.86
CA PRO A 418 -4.34 -26.92 1.60
C PRO A 418 -3.79 -27.80 0.47
N VAL A 419 -4.35 -27.66 -0.73
CA VAL A 419 -3.88 -28.36 -1.93
C VAL A 419 -2.59 -27.68 -2.39
N LEU A 420 -1.50 -28.42 -2.37
CA LEU A 420 -0.21 -27.95 -2.86
C LEU A 420 0.00 -28.39 -4.31
N SER A 421 0.63 -27.53 -5.12
CA SER A 421 1.05 -27.91 -6.47
C SER A 421 1.96 -29.15 -6.43
N GLU A 422 1.79 -30.03 -7.40
CA GLU A 422 2.63 -31.22 -7.57
C GLU A 422 4.07 -30.81 -7.91
N ASP A 423 4.22 -29.79 -8.78
CA ASP A 423 5.49 -29.24 -9.29
C ASP A 423 6.25 -28.37 -8.28
N ARG A 424 5.80 -28.28 -7.03
CA ARG A 424 6.52 -27.50 -6.02
C ARG A 424 7.90 -28.11 -5.76
N LEU A 425 8.88 -27.25 -5.44
CA LEU A 425 10.17 -27.71 -4.94
C LEU A 425 9.96 -28.47 -3.61
N ARG A 426 10.48 -29.70 -3.54
CA ARG A 426 10.49 -30.55 -2.35
C ARG A 426 11.92 -30.96 -2.02
N VAL A 427 12.16 -31.32 -0.75
CA VAL A 427 13.41 -32.00 -0.38
C VAL A 427 13.27 -33.47 -0.76
N ASP A 428 13.98 -33.84 -1.82
CA ASP A 428 14.04 -35.17 -2.42
C ASP A 428 15.46 -35.76 -2.35
N HIS A 429 15.65 -36.98 -2.88
CA HIS A 429 16.95 -37.65 -2.87
C HIS A 429 18.06 -36.86 -3.59
N SER A 430 17.73 -36.08 -4.61
CA SER A 430 18.71 -35.26 -5.35
C SER A 430 19.08 -33.97 -4.62
N THR A 431 18.17 -33.41 -3.82
CA THR A 431 18.34 -32.09 -3.20
C THR A 431 18.65 -32.14 -1.71
N VAL A 432 18.47 -33.29 -1.05
CA VAL A 432 18.66 -33.45 0.41
C VAL A 432 20.03 -32.98 0.91
N TYR A 433 21.09 -33.20 0.12
CA TYR A 433 22.45 -32.78 0.46
C TYR A 433 22.59 -31.26 0.65
N ALA A 434 21.80 -30.45 -0.07
CA ALA A 434 21.83 -29.00 0.05
C ALA A 434 21.21 -28.48 1.36
N TYR A 435 20.48 -29.34 2.08
CA TYR A 435 19.76 -28.97 3.32
C TYR A 435 20.30 -29.64 4.57
N ALA A 436 21.14 -30.68 4.42
CA ALA A 436 21.81 -31.31 5.52
C ALA A 436 22.85 -30.39 6.19
N ALA A 437 23.25 -30.72 7.41
CA ALA A 437 24.40 -30.11 8.07
C ALA A 437 25.71 -30.66 7.48
N ASP A 438 26.73 -29.81 7.50
CA ASP A 438 28.08 -30.20 7.09
C ASP A 438 28.57 -31.37 7.97
N GLY A 439 29.29 -32.31 7.35
CA GLY A 439 29.84 -33.48 8.06
C GLY A 439 28.91 -34.69 8.14
N CYS A 440 27.68 -34.63 7.63
CA CYS A 440 26.84 -35.83 7.47
C CYS A 440 27.42 -36.71 6.35
N THR A 441 27.83 -37.93 6.67
CA THR A 441 28.52 -38.82 5.69
C THR A 441 27.62 -39.92 5.16
N THR A 442 26.64 -40.35 5.97
CA THR A 442 25.72 -41.41 5.58
C THR A 442 24.39 -40.84 5.11
N LEU A 443 23.72 -41.51 4.17
CA LEU A 443 22.42 -41.06 3.65
C LEU A 443 21.35 -40.89 4.76
N PRO A 444 21.26 -41.76 5.78
CA PRO A 444 20.35 -41.55 6.91
C PRO A 444 20.69 -40.30 7.74
N GLU A 445 21.98 -40.02 8.00
CA GLU A 445 22.40 -38.79 8.69
C GLU A 445 22.00 -37.55 7.88
N ILE A 446 22.22 -37.58 6.56
CA ILE A 446 21.86 -36.51 5.64
C ILE A 446 20.35 -36.21 5.70
N TRP A 447 19.51 -37.25 5.65
CA TRP A 447 18.06 -37.09 5.77
C TRP A 447 17.63 -36.58 7.15
N ASN A 448 18.15 -37.16 8.23
CA ASN A 448 17.84 -36.74 9.59
C ASN A 448 18.24 -35.28 9.83
N SER A 449 19.37 -34.85 9.27
CA SER A 449 19.87 -33.49 9.38
C SER A 449 19.04 -32.50 8.55
N ALA A 450 18.74 -32.84 7.29
CA ALA A 450 17.92 -32.01 6.41
C ALA A 450 16.48 -31.82 6.92
N LEU A 451 15.90 -32.88 7.50
CA LEU A 451 14.56 -32.88 8.07
C LEU A 451 14.55 -32.62 9.59
N SER A 452 15.67 -32.19 10.17
CA SER A 452 15.70 -31.85 11.60
C SER A 452 14.82 -30.62 11.89
N SER A 453 13.95 -30.73 12.88
CA SER A 453 13.08 -29.64 13.34
C SER A 453 13.86 -28.45 13.90
N THR A 454 15.13 -28.63 14.26
CA THR A 454 16.00 -27.58 14.83
C THR A 454 17.07 -27.08 13.86
N ARG A 455 17.26 -27.71 12.69
CA ARG A 455 18.33 -27.39 11.71
C ARG A 455 18.42 -25.91 11.34
N PHE A 456 17.27 -25.25 11.23
CA PHE A 456 17.14 -23.86 10.77
C PHE A 456 16.69 -22.90 11.89
N ASN A 457 16.79 -23.32 13.16
CA ASN A 457 16.30 -22.55 14.31
C ASN A 457 14.82 -22.12 14.19
N GLY A 458 13.99 -23.00 13.62
CA GLY A 458 12.56 -22.75 13.37
C GLY A 458 12.13 -23.07 11.94
N PRO A 459 10.96 -22.55 11.50
CA PRO A 459 10.47 -22.76 10.14
C PRO A 459 11.32 -22.04 9.10
N ARG A 460 11.53 -22.67 7.95
CA ARG A 460 12.22 -22.03 6.82
C ARG A 460 11.42 -20.84 6.26
N ARG A 461 12.13 -19.76 5.91
CA ARG A 461 11.57 -18.54 5.30
C ARG A 461 11.56 -18.56 3.76
N SER A 462 12.13 -19.59 3.15
CA SER A 462 12.25 -19.72 1.70
C SER A 462 12.04 -21.18 1.26
N PRO A 463 11.56 -21.40 0.03
CA PRO A 463 11.36 -22.75 -0.49
C PRO A 463 12.68 -23.54 -0.60
N PRO A 464 12.61 -24.89 -0.67
CA PRO A 464 11.44 -25.75 -0.52
C PRO A 464 10.93 -25.82 0.94
N PHE A 465 9.65 -25.52 1.17
CA PHE A 465 9.05 -25.66 2.50
C PHE A 465 8.88 -27.15 2.83
N ARG A 466 9.47 -27.60 3.93
CA ARG A 466 9.44 -29.03 4.31
C ARG A 466 8.04 -29.42 4.77
N GLU A 467 7.63 -30.65 4.51
CA GLU A 467 6.40 -31.19 5.07
C GLU A 467 6.56 -31.45 6.57
N LEU A 468 5.67 -30.89 7.40
CA LEU A 468 5.83 -30.89 8.86
C LEU A 468 5.81 -32.31 9.44
N HIS A 469 5.00 -33.22 8.87
CA HIS A 469 4.92 -34.61 9.32
C HIS A 469 6.23 -35.40 9.10
N ARG A 470 7.09 -34.96 8.17
CA ARG A 470 8.38 -35.59 7.87
C ARG A 470 9.52 -35.11 8.77
N LEU A 471 9.32 -34.02 9.52
CA LEU A 471 10.37 -33.47 10.38
C LEU A 471 10.67 -34.39 11.57
N THR A 472 11.88 -34.29 12.12
CA THR A 472 12.22 -34.99 13.37
C THR A 472 11.35 -34.48 14.52
N ASP A 473 11.10 -35.32 15.52
CA ASP A 473 10.33 -34.90 16.70
C ASP A 473 11.04 -33.75 17.41
N PRO A 474 10.33 -32.63 17.70
CA PRO A 474 10.88 -31.57 18.53
C PRO A 474 11.19 -32.09 19.92
N HIS A 475 12.21 -31.50 20.56
CA HIS A 475 12.58 -31.87 21.92
C HIS A 475 11.36 -31.80 22.86
N HIS A 476 11.17 -32.80 23.72
CA HIS A 476 9.98 -32.92 24.59
C HIS A 476 9.79 -31.71 25.53
N THR A 477 10.85 -30.94 25.80
CA THR A 477 10.78 -29.71 26.61
C THR A 477 10.46 -28.45 25.81
N ASP A 478 10.55 -28.53 24.48
CA ASP A 478 10.24 -27.41 23.59
C ASP A 478 8.72 -27.35 23.39
N LEU A 479 8.12 -26.32 23.97
CA LEU A 479 6.70 -26.03 23.86
C LEU A 479 6.43 -24.76 23.02
N SER A 480 7.39 -24.38 22.17
CA SER A 480 7.20 -23.27 21.24
C SER A 480 6.05 -23.58 20.26
N ASP A 481 5.44 -22.52 19.71
CA ASP A 481 4.40 -22.66 18.68
C ASP A 481 4.91 -23.48 17.49
N TRP A 482 6.21 -23.40 17.17
CA TRP A 482 6.85 -24.22 16.14
C TRP A 482 6.82 -25.71 16.48
N ALA A 483 7.29 -26.09 17.66
CA ALA A 483 7.32 -27.48 18.10
C ALA A 483 5.92 -28.09 18.15
N GLU A 484 4.95 -27.33 18.67
CA GLU A 484 3.57 -27.79 18.76
C GLU A 484 2.89 -27.93 17.39
N ASN A 485 3.20 -27.06 16.42
CA ASN A 485 2.67 -27.19 15.06
C ASN A 485 3.20 -28.45 14.37
N ILE A 486 4.46 -28.84 14.62
CA ILE A 486 5.01 -30.12 14.12
C ILE A 486 4.27 -31.30 14.74
N ARG A 487 4.08 -31.31 16.07
CA ARG A 487 3.37 -32.39 16.78
C ARG A 487 1.94 -32.53 16.27
N TRP A 488 1.23 -31.41 16.10
CA TRP A 488 -0.12 -31.39 15.53
C TRP A 488 -0.14 -31.96 14.11
N ALA A 489 0.78 -31.54 13.24
CA ALA A 489 0.82 -32.02 11.86
C ALA A 489 1.13 -33.52 11.77
N LYS A 490 2.00 -34.03 12.64
CA LYS A 490 2.28 -35.47 12.77
C LYS A 490 1.05 -36.25 13.22
N GLU A 491 0.27 -35.71 14.16
CA GLU A 491 -0.98 -36.34 14.57
C GLU A 491 -2.00 -36.37 13.42
N GLN A 492 -2.18 -35.27 12.71
CA GLN A 492 -3.07 -35.23 11.53
C GLN A 492 -2.63 -36.22 10.44
N PHE A 493 -1.32 -36.39 10.23
CA PHE A 493 -0.80 -37.41 9.32
C PHE A 493 -1.11 -38.82 9.82
N ARG A 494 -0.86 -39.10 11.10
CA ARG A 494 -1.10 -40.42 11.72
C ARG A 494 -2.58 -40.82 11.70
N VAL A 495 -3.48 -39.89 12.02
CA VAL A 495 -4.92 -40.17 12.17
C VAL A 495 -5.64 -40.06 10.82
N TYR A 496 -5.28 -39.11 9.96
CA TYR A 496 -6.03 -38.78 8.75
C TYR A 496 -5.24 -38.91 7.44
N GLY A 497 -3.96 -39.25 7.48
CA GLY A 497 -3.11 -39.33 6.29
C GLY A 497 -2.81 -37.96 5.65
N SER A 498 -2.93 -36.87 6.41
CA SER A 498 -2.68 -35.52 5.89
C SER A 498 -1.19 -35.26 5.61
N GLN A 499 -0.82 -35.05 4.34
CA GLN A 499 0.58 -34.92 3.91
C GLN A 499 0.99 -33.51 3.49
N THR A 500 0.05 -32.56 3.35
CA THR A 500 0.34 -31.27 2.70
C THR A 500 0.58 -30.10 3.65
N TRP A 501 0.58 -30.33 4.97
CA TRP A 501 1.03 -29.32 5.94
C TRP A 501 2.55 -29.11 5.83
N THR A 502 2.97 -27.86 5.64
CA THR A 502 4.37 -27.48 5.40
C THR A 502 4.78 -26.28 6.26
N GLU A 503 6.06 -25.92 6.23
CA GLU A 503 6.63 -24.72 6.86
C GLU A 503 6.13 -23.38 6.31
N TYR A 504 5.19 -23.38 5.37
CA TYR A 504 4.67 -22.15 4.81
C TYR A 504 3.93 -21.32 5.87
N ASP A 505 4.21 -20.02 5.97
CA ASP A 505 3.69 -19.17 7.07
C ASP A 505 2.16 -19.25 7.20
N TYR A 506 1.43 -19.27 6.07
CA TYR A 506 -0.02 -19.44 6.05
C TYR A 506 -0.48 -20.78 6.68
N HIS A 507 0.25 -21.87 6.41
CA HIS A 507 -0.04 -23.17 7.01
C HIS A 507 0.17 -23.14 8.52
N LEU A 508 1.29 -22.55 8.97
CA LEU A 508 1.60 -22.44 10.39
C LEU A 508 0.56 -21.58 11.12
N GLU A 509 0.08 -20.50 10.53
CA GLU A 509 -0.97 -19.64 11.10
C GLU A 509 -2.31 -20.37 11.22
N MET A 510 -2.71 -21.13 10.18
CA MET A 510 -3.90 -21.98 10.23
C MET A 510 -3.82 -23.02 11.35
N ILE A 511 -2.68 -23.71 11.44
CA ILE A 511 -2.45 -24.72 12.48
C ILE A 511 -2.52 -24.07 13.86
N THR A 512 -1.81 -22.95 14.05
CA THR A 512 -1.77 -22.22 15.33
C THR A 512 -3.16 -21.78 15.77
N SER A 513 -3.92 -21.19 14.85
CA SER A 513 -5.29 -20.76 15.10
C SER A 513 -6.19 -21.91 15.52
N HIS A 514 -6.12 -23.05 14.82
CA HIS A 514 -6.89 -24.25 15.16
C HIS A 514 -6.47 -24.83 16.52
N ARG A 515 -5.16 -24.91 16.75
CA ARG A 515 -4.56 -25.51 17.94
C ARG A 515 -4.99 -24.78 19.21
N ARG A 516 -4.88 -23.44 19.22
CA ARG A 516 -5.27 -22.61 20.36
C ARG A 516 -6.74 -22.74 20.78
N MET A 517 -7.61 -23.23 19.91
CA MET A 517 -9.03 -23.41 20.23
C MET A 517 -9.35 -24.84 20.71
N LEU A 518 -8.76 -25.85 20.08
CA LEU A 518 -9.31 -27.22 20.14
C LEU A 518 -8.25 -28.33 20.27
N TRP A 519 -6.96 -28.00 20.42
CA TRP A 519 -5.91 -29.03 20.50
C TRP A 519 -4.69 -28.61 21.32
N ALA A 520 -4.18 -29.50 22.15
CA ALA A 520 -2.89 -29.38 22.83
C ALA A 520 -2.14 -30.71 22.73
N SER A 521 -0.81 -30.67 22.63
CA SER A 521 -0.03 -31.90 22.63
C SER A 521 -0.01 -32.53 24.04
N GLU A 522 0.23 -33.84 24.12
CA GLU A 522 0.44 -34.53 25.40
C GLU A 522 1.56 -33.89 26.24
N TYR A 523 2.59 -33.32 25.58
CA TYR A 523 3.69 -32.64 26.24
C TYR A 523 3.28 -31.28 26.82
N ALA A 524 2.42 -30.53 26.14
CA ALA A 524 1.84 -29.29 26.65
C ALA A 524 0.96 -29.57 27.86
N ILE A 525 0.06 -30.55 27.74
CA ILE A 525 -0.85 -30.99 28.81
C ILE A 525 -0.06 -31.47 30.04
N ALA A 526 0.97 -32.30 29.85
CA ALA A 526 1.81 -32.81 30.94
C ALA A 526 2.54 -31.71 31.71
N ARG A 527 2.72 -30.52 31.10
CA ARG A 527 3.37 -29.35 31.71
C ARG A 527 2.38 -28.28 32.16
N GLY A 528 1.07 -28.53 32.05
CA GLY A 528 0.03 -27.60 32.47
C GLY A 528 -0.09 -26.35 31.59
N MET A 529 0.26 -26.45 30.30
CA MET A 529 -0.14 -25.48 29.28
C MET A 529 -1.37 -26.00 28.54
#